data_AF-A0A0N9UT63-F1
#
_entry.id   AF-A0A0N9UT63-F1
#
_cell.length_a   1.000
_cell.length_b   1.000
_cell.length_c   1.000
_cell.angle_alpha   90.00
_cell.angle_beta   90.00
_cell.angle_gamma   90.00
#
_symmetry.space_group_name_H-M   'P 1'
#
loop_
_entity.id
_entity.type
_entity.pdbx_description
1 polymer ?
#
loop_
_entity_poly.entity_id
_entity_poly.type
_entity_poly.pdbx_seq_one_letter_code
_entity_poly.pdbx_strand_id
1 'polypeptide(L)'
;MLHGFGVYPVSLQIDIDSYEGDWRHVARFRNRSGWLAVAEAEIWTGNELCATLPMIVGCDENEDEIPAFIAANLLDCATSYPKPCYELAPPALDDLLDGQKADVRKRWLRENVASIAAIHEQADQALLEVETKVAVQTRKSDKAIARMRRQLRFLPLDDPGRALLAEAIAEEEEWQDRIIDWLGERREELRRHYDVLQHKASKGLRPRIEVDTLYLINWHHRSAPTSDVLCAWAEIVRDTREVHRRGSHPLDISDKQIKALADFAQAPGWVERKGGFIPRPATPSPMPTKPSPRRIEVDWTAMGGVPSRATDTPTNDNARDVQRRPEPLPASTPPRSASPSGAQVAKPRTRLEKTEAKRAQFQAKLEAIRAHGAGLPPRSGRFLDAQGKERRFEKYIAAFDAEIASIRARIRPEVPEPPTSATPNLRPPQTAPTPEASCEVQAERAILLERLRQLEIQGQKFRQGSPKMHRNQIARIEISRKIAALDRRLNPISPSPPTTSESRTKQDLLDEMLRSAGASANGRKPL
;
A
#
# COMPACT_ATOMS: atom_id res chain seq x y z
N MET A 1 25.22 -6.58 -24.04
CA MET A 1 26.48 -6.93 -24.74
C MET A 1 26.43 -8.28 -25.46
N LEU A 2 25.47 -9.18 -25.22
CA LEU A 2 25.44 -10.52 -25.84
C LEU A 2 24.48 -10.69 -27.03
N HIS A 3 23.67 -9.67 -27.39
CA HIS A 3 22.78 -9.72 -28.55
C HIS A 3 23.57 -9.94 -29.84
N GLY A 4 23.53 -11.18 -30.37
CA GLY A 4 24.19 -11.57 -31.62
C GLY A 4 24.89 -12.93 -31.61
N PHE A 5 25.18 -13.51 -30.44
CA PHE A 5 25.88 -14.80 -30.37
C PHE A 5 24.96 -16.03 -30.58
N GLY A 6 23.65 -15.85 -30.54
CA GLY A 6 22.66 -16.91 -30.76
C GLY A 6 22.81 -18.08 -29.78
N VAL A 7 22.42 -19.29 -30.22
CA VAL A 7 22.46 -20.53 -29.44
C VAL A 7 23.90 -21.08 -29.27
N TYR A 8 24.90 -20.44 -29.88
CA TYR A 8 26.28 -20.92 -29.78
C TYR A 8 26.87 -20.61 -28.40
N PRO A 9 27.50 -21.60 -27.73
CA PRO A 9 28.05 -21.39 -26.40
C PRO A 9 29.24 -20.44 -26.44
N VAL A 10 29.30 -19.56 -25.44
CA VAL A 10 30.34 -18.55 -25.29
C VAL A 10 31.12 -18.80 -24.00
N SER A 11 32.44 -18.73 -24.07
CA SER A 11 33.32 -18.78 -22.89
C SER A 11 33.58 -17.38 -22.35
N LEU A 12 33.39 -17.20 -21.03
CA LEU A 12 33.64 -15.95 -20.30
C LEU A 12 34.53 -16.19 -19.08
N GLN A 13 35.52 -15.33 -18.88
CA GLN A 13 36.25 -15.24 -17.63
C GLN A 13 35.56 -14.21 -16.73
N ILE A 14 35.15 -14.65 -15.55
CA ILE A 14 34.44 -13.80 -14.58
C ILE A 14 35.43 -13.37 -13.49
N ASP A 15 35.51 -12.07 -13.26
CA ASP A 15 36.26 -11.47 -12.15
C ASP A 15 35.35 -11.36 -10.93
N ILE A 16 35.44 -12.34 -10.02
CA ILE A 16 34.58 -12.42 -8.83
C ILE A 16 34.82 -11.24 -7.88
N ASP A 17 36.03 -10.66 -7.88
CA ASP A 17 36.38 -9.57 -6.96
C ASP A 17 35.74 -8.23 -7.37
N SER A 18 35.16 -8.16 -8.57
CA SER A 18 34.39 -7.01 -9.05
C SER A 18 32.93 -6.98 -8.58
N TYR A 19 32.45 -8.03 -7.91
CA TYR A 19 31.07 -8.08 -7.41
C TYR A 19 30.87 -7.05 -6.29
N GLU A 20 29.93 -6.12 -6.47
CA GLU A 20 29.67 -5.04 -5.50
C GLU A 20 28.89 -5.50 -4.24
N GLY A 21 28.32 -6.71 -4.24
CA GLY A 21 27.48 -7.24 -3.15
C GLY A 21 28.24 -7.97 -2.03
N ASP A 22 27.51 -8.70 -1.17
CA ASP A 22 28.13 -9.55 -0.15
C ASP A 22 28.93 -10.67 -0.83
N TRP A 23 30.25 -10.71 -0.59
CA TRP A 23 31.18 -11.68 -1.17
C TRP A 23 30.71 -13.14 -0.98
N ARG A 24 29.89 -13.42 0.04
CA ARG A 24 29.31 -14.75 0.29
C ARG A 24 28.43 -15.24 -0.85
N HIS A 25 27.83 -14.34 -1.63
CA HIS A 25 27.01 -14.68 -2.79
C HIS A 25 27.84 -15.29 -3.93
N VAL A 26 29.12 -14.92 -4.03
CA VAL A 26 30.00 -15.35 -5.12
C VAL A 26 31.14 -16.27 -4.65
N ALA A 27 31.29 -16.46 -3.34
CA ALA A 27 32.36 -17.26 -2.74
C ALA A 27 32.41 -18.71 -3.27
N ARG A 28 31.25 -19.31 -3.59
CA ARG A 28 31.16 -20.67 -4.13
C ARG A 28 31.84 -20.81 -5.50
N PHE A 29 31.96 -19.73 -6.26
CA PHE A 29 32.49 -19.75 -7.64
C PHE A 29 34.01 -19.59 -7.71
N ARG A 30 34.67 -19.31 -6.58
CA ARG A 30 36.13 -19.13 -6.54
C ARG A 30 36.83 -20.42 -6.94
N ASN A 31 37.74 -20.31 -7.91
CA ASN A 31 38.53 -21.40 -8.46
C ASN A 31 37.67 -22.54 -9.03
N ARG A 32 36.49 -22.21 -9.54
CA ARG A 32 35.62 -23.15 -10.25
C ARG A 32 35.34 -22.67 -11.66
N SER A 33 34.85 -23.60 -12.46
CA SER A 33 34.19 -23.34 -13.73
C SER A 33 32.82 -24.00 -13.77
N GLY A 34 32.02 -23.65 -14.77
CA GLY A 34 30.73 -24.25 -14.97
C GLY A 34 29.98 -23.65 -16.14
N TRP A 35 28.69 -23.96 -16.19
CA TRP A 35 27.79 -23.52 -17.24
C TRP A 35 26.66 -22.67 -16.68
N LEU A 36 26.23 -21.69 -17.46
CA LEU A 36 25.05 -20.87 -17.23
C LEU A 36 24.20 -20.86 -18.49
N ALA A 37 22.90 -21.08 -18.34
CA ALA A 37 21.90 -20.79 -19.35
C ALA A 37 21.11 -19.56 -18.94
N VAL A 38 21.09 -18.57 -19.84
CA VAL A 38 20.19 -17.42 -19.74
C VAL A 38 19.07 -17.66 -20.73
N ALA A 39 17.86 -17.79 -20.21
CA ALA A 39 16.66 -18.04 -20.98
C ALA A 39 15.59 -16.99 -20.65
N GLU A 40 14.60 -16.90 -21.51
CA GLU A 40 13.44 -16.04 -21.34
C GLU A 40 12.19 -16.93 -21.32
N ALA A 41 11.43 -16.86 -20.21
CA ALA A 41 10.16 -17.54 -20.09
C ALA A 41 9.03 -16.61 -20.52
N GLU A 42 8.35 -16.98 -21.59
CA GLU A 42 7.10 -16.37 -22.01
C GLU A 42 5.92 -17.11 -21.37
N ILE A 43 5.12 -16.38 -20.62
CA ILE A 43 3.91 -16.89 -19.96
C ILE A 43 2.69 -16.47 -20.77
N TRP A 44 2.03 -17.46 -21.33
CA TRP A 44 0.84 -17.33 -22.15
C TRP A 44 -0.40 -17.80 -21.38
N THR A 45 -1.48 -17.03 -21.46
CA THR A 45 -2.80 -17.45 -20.96
C THR A 45 -3.78 -17.48 -22.13
N GLY A 46 -4.13 -18.67 -22.59
CA GLY A 46 -4.82 -18.81 -23.87
C GLY A 46 -3.91 -18.35 -25.02
N ASN A 47 -4.35 -17.32 -25.76
CA ASN A 47 -3.59 -16.75 -26.89
C ASN A 47 -2.93 -15.41 -26.53
N GLU A 48 -3.02 -14.96 -25.27
CA GLU A 48 -2.48 -13.67 -24.84
C GLU A 48 -1.16 -13.86 -24.08
N LEU A 49 -0.10 -13.20 -24.56
CA LEU A 49 1.17 -13.09 -23.85
C LEU A 49 0.98 -12.21 -22.61
N CYS A 50 1.10 -12.81 -21.43
CA CYS A 50 0.83 -12.15 -20.17
C CYS A 50 2.08 -11.52 -19.56
N ALA A 51 3.18 -12.26 -19.57
CA ALA A 51 4.43 -11.83 -18.96
C ALA A 51 5.62 -12.51 -19.63
N THR A 52 6.76 -11.83 -19.55
CA THR A 52 8.04 -12.35 -19.99
C THR A 52 9.02 -12.22 -18.82
N LEU A 53 9.67 -13.31 -18.44
CA LEU A 53 10.50 -13.39 -17.25
C LEU A 53 11.89 -13.93 -17.59
N PRO A 54 12.98 -13.26 -17.19
CA PRO A 54 14.31 -13.83 -17.33
C PRO A 54 14.48 -15.02 -16.39
N MET A 55 15.06 -16.09 -16.93
CA MET A 55 15.46 -17.29 -16.21
C MET A 55 16.96 -17.47 -16.34
N ILE A 56 17.61 -17.71 -15.21
CA ILE A 56 19.03 -18.00 -15.15
C ILE A 56 19.17 -19.28 -14.37
N VAL A 57 19.77 -20.28 -14.99
CA VAL A 57 20.14 -21.54 -14.35
C VAL A 57 21.62 -21.79 -14.59
N GLY A 58 22.25 -22.53 -13.70
CA GLY A 58 23.64 -22.91 -13.87
C GLY A 58 23.97 -24.19 -13.15
N CYS A 59 25.03 -24.84 -13.63
CA CYS A 59 25.68 -25.94 -12.96
C CYS A 59 27.19 -25.68 -12.90
N ASP A 60 27.87 -26.26 -11.92
CA ASP A 60 29.33 -26.24 -11.89
C ASP A 60 29.92 -27.36 -12.77
N GLU A 61 31.25 -27.46 -12.81
CA GLU A 61 31.99 -28.46 -13.59
C GLU A 61 31.64 -29.91 -13.25
N ASN A 62 31.06 -30.18 -12.07
CA ASN A 62 30.62 -31.51 -11.67
C ASN A 62 29.13 -31.74 -11.95
N GLU A 63 28.50 -30.87 -12.73
CA GLU A 63 27.06 -30.86 -13.03
C GLU A 63 26.17 -30.62 -11.78
N ASP A 64 26.75 -30.15 -10.66
CA ASP A 64 25.98 -29.81 -9.47
C ASP A 64 25.19 -28.50 -9.69
N GLU A 65 23.92 -28.51 -9.30
CA GLU A 65 23.05 -27.34 -9.42
C GLU A 65 23.60 -26.11 -8.66
N ILE A 66 23.58 -24.98 -9.36
CA ILE A 66 23.76 -23.64 -8.79
C ILE A 66 22.37 -23.01 -8.67
N PRO A 67 21.90 -22.70 -7.45
CA PRO A 67 20.61 -22.05 -7.27
C PRO A 67 20.48 -20.78 -8.11
N ALA A 68 19.35 -20.61 -8.80
CA ALA A 68 19.12 -19.51 -9.75
C ALA A 68 19.45 -18.11 -9.22
N PHE A 69 19.11 -17.83 -7.95
CA PHE A 69 19.40 -16.53 -7.33
C PHE A 69 20.90 -16.28 -7.10
N ILE A 70 21.69 -17.35 -6.96
CA ILE A 70 23.15 -17.26 -6.84
C ILE A 70 23.76 -17.13 -8.23
N ALA A 71 23.28 -17.93 -9.19
CA ALA A 71 23.70 -17.88 -10.59
C ALA A 71 23.52 -16.48 -11.20
N ALA A 72 22.44 -15.78 -10.86
CA ALA A 72 22.21 -14.41 -11.31
C ALA A 72 23.32 -13.43 -10.91
N ASN A 73 23.95 -13.60 -9.74
CA ASN A 73 25.02 -12.72 -9.27
C ASN A 73 26.30 -12.82 -10.12
N LEU A 74 26.48 -13.93 -10.85
CA LEU A 74 27.61 -14.05 -11.78
C LEU A 74 27.49 -13.08 -12.96
N LEU A 75 26.27 -12.72 -13.35
CA LEU A 75 26.03 -11.75 -14.42
C LEU A 75 26.30 -10.30 -13.98
N ASP A 76 26.32 -10.05 -12.68
CA ASP A 76 26.65 -8.73 -12.10
C ASP A 76 28.17 -8.52 -11.97
N CYS A 77 28.99 -9.56 -12.15
CA CYS A 77 30.43 -9.47 -12.10
C CYS A 77 30.99 -8.93 -13.43
N ALA A 78 32.12 -8.23 -13.37
CA ALA A 78 32.90 -7.87 -14.55
C ALA A 78 33.35 -9.14 -15.29
N THR A 79 33.18 -9.13 -16.61
CA THR A 79 33.46 -10.27 -17.48
C THR A 79 34.48 -9.90 -18.54
N SER A 80 35.26 -10.88 -18.98
CA SER A 80 36.11 -10.74 -20.15
C SER A 80 35.29 -10.62 -21.42
N TYR A 81 35.93 -10.25 -22.52
CA TYR A 81 35.30 -10.35 -23.84
C TYR A 81 34.85 -11.78 -24.14
N PRO A 82 33.67 -11.96 -24.78
CA PRO A 82 33.15 -13.26 -25.16
C PRO A 82 34.08 -13.97 -26.12
N LYS A 83 34.46 -15.21 -25.80
CA LYS A 83 35.25 -16.09 -26.67
C LYS A 83 34.39 -17.25 -27.16
N PRO A 84 34.60 -17.78 -28.38
CA PRO A 84 33.90 -18.97 -28.81
C PRO A 84 34.24 -20.16 -27.89
N CYS A 85 33.22 -20.91 -27.46
CA CYS A 85 33.40 -22.13 -26.70
C CYS A 85 33.28 -23.34 -27.64
N TYR A 86 34.22 -24.27 -27.56
CA TYR A 86 34.19 -25.52 -28.35
C TYR A 86 33.59 -26.69 -27.58
N GLU A 87 33.34 -26.51 -26.29
CA GLU A 87 32.69 -27.50 -25.44
C GLU A 87 31.17 -27.43 -25.62
N LEU A 88 30.51 -28.58 -25.50
CA LEU A 88 29.05 -28.67 -25.53
C LEU A 88 28.50 -28.44 -24.11
N ALA A 89 27.35 -27.78 -24.03
CA ALA A 89 26.66 -27.61 -22.75
C ALA A 89 26.25 -28.98 -22.18
N PRO A 90 26.38 -29.19 -20.86
CA PRO A 90 25.99 -30.44 -20.23
C PRO A 90 24.46 -30.61 -20.27
N PRO A 91 23.96 -31.85 -20.43
CA PRO A 91 22.52 -32.12 -20.50
C PRO A 91 21.79 -31.78 -19.20
N ALA A 92 22.49 -31.81 -18.07
CA ALA A 92 21.94 -31.38 -16.77
C ALA A 92 21.41 -29.94 -16.80
N LEU A 93 21.91 -29.07 -17.68
CA LEU A 93 21.46 -27.69 -17.81
C LEU A 93 20.01 -27.61 -18.35
N ASP A 94 19.63 -28.52 -19.23
CA ASP A 94 18.26 -28.61 -19.77
C ASP A 94 17.28 -29.08 -18.68
N ASP A 95 17.69 -30.07 -17.88
CA ASP A 95 16.92 -30.54 -16.72
C ASP A 95 16.70 -29.41 -15.70
N LEU A 96 17.72 -28.57 -15.47
CA LEU A 96 17.62 -27.39 -14.60
C LEU A 96 16.70 -26.31 -15.19
N LEU A 97 16.72 -26.08 -16.51
CA LEU A 97 15.78 -25.17 -17.16
C LEU A 97 14.33 -25.66 -16.98
N ASP A 98 14.07 -26.96 -17.14
CA ASP A 98 12.75 -27.54 -16.93
C ASP A 98 12.31 -27.48 -15.46
N GLY A 99 13.24 -27.69 -14.52
CA GLY A 99 13.01 -27.49 -13.09
C GLY A 99 12.61 -26.04 -12.78
N GLN A 100 13.37 -25.07 -13.30
CA GLN A 100 13.08 -23.66 -13.10
C GLN A 100 11.77 -23.24 -13.78
N LYS A 101 11.44 -23.81 -14.94
CA LYS A 101 10.15 -23.61 -15.63
C LYS A 101 8.98 -24.10 -14.76
N ALA A 102 9.12 -25.24 -14.11
CA ALA A 102 8.13 -25.73 -13.15
C ALA A 102 7.99 -24.79 -11.94
N ASP A 103 9.07 -24.19 -11.47
CA ASP A 103 9.04 -23.24 -10.36
C ASP A 103 8.46 -21.88 -10.73
N VAL A 104 8.72 -21.38 -11.95
CA VAL A 104 8.01 -20.22 -12.52
C VAL A 104 6.50 -20.51 -12.57
N ARG A 105 6.11 -21.70 -13.05
CA ARG A 105 4.69 -22.12 -13.06
C ARG A 105 4.08 -22.12 -11.66
N LYS A 106 4.77 -22.70 -10.66
CA LYS A 106 4.29 -22.72 -9.27
C LYS A 106 4.12 -21.31 -8.71
N ARG A 107 5.09 -20.41 -8.94
CA ARG A 107 5.02 -19.01 -8.49
C ARG A 107 3.83 -18.30 -9.13
N TRP A 108 3.67 -18.41 -10.45
CA TRP A 108 2.54 -17.85 -11.18
C TRP A 108 1.19 -18.34 -10.64
N LEU A 109 1.05 -19.65 -10.38
CA LEU A 109 -0.16 -20.21 -9.80
C LEU A 109 -0.45 -19.69 -8.39
N ARG A 110 0.58 -19.56 -7.54
CA ARG A 110 0.42 -18.98 -6.19
C ARG A 110 -0.05 -17.53 -6.26
N GLU A 111 0.52 -16.73 -7.15
CA GLU A 111 0.12 -15.33 -7.35
C GLU A 111 -1.32 -15.22 -7.86
N ASN A 112 -1.73 -16.05 -8.82
CA ASN A 112 -3.11 -16.05 -9.31
C ASN A 112 -4.11 -16.54 -8.26
N VAL A 113 -3.77 -17.57 -7.49
CA VAL A 113 -4.62 -18.03 -6.37
C VAL A 113 -4.75 -16.95 -5.30
N ALA A 114 -3.65 -16.26 -4.96
CA ALA A 114 -3.68 -15.14 -4.04
C ALA A 114 -4.56 -13.99 -4.58
N SER A 115 -4.48 -13.70 -5.88
CA SER A 115 -5.35 -12.70 -6.52
C SER A 115 -6.82 -13.08 -6.46
N ILE A 116 -7.17 -14.36 -6.69
CA ILE A 116 -8.55 -14.84 -6.59
C ILE A 116 -9.06 -14.73 -5.16
N ALA A 117 -8.24 -15.10 -4.16
CA ALA A 117 -8.59 -14.94 -2.75
C ALA A 117 -8.85 -13.47 -2.37
N ALA A 118 -8.03 -12.54 -2.88
CA ALA A 118 -8.22 -11.11 -2.67
C ALA A 118 -9.53 -10.60 -3.30
N ILE A 119 -9.91 -11.11 -4.48
CA ILE A 119 -11.18 -10.77 -5.13
C ILE A 119 -12.36 -11.23 -4.27
N HIS A 120 -12.31 -12.43 -3.69
CA HIS A 120 -13.34 -12.93 -2.77
C HIS A 120 -13.46 -12.09 -1.50
N GLU A 121 -12.33 -11.75 -0.88
CA GLU A 121 -12.34 -10.91 0.32
C GLU A 121 -12.94 -9.52 0.05
N GLN A 122 -12.61 -8.93 -1.11
CA GLN A 122 -13.20 -7.65 -1.55
C GLN A 122 -14.70 -7.76 -1.80
N ALA A 123 -15.16 -8.88 -2.36
CA ALA A 123 -16.58 -9.14 -2.58
C ALA A 123 -17.35 -9.20 -1.24
N ASP A 124 -16.83 -9.96 -0.28
CA ASP A 124 -17.43 -10.10 1.05
C ASP A 124 -17.47 -8.76 1.80
N GLN A 125 -16.39 -7.98 1.76
CA GLN A 125 -16.35 -6.66 2.37
C GLN A 125 -17.38 -5.71 1.73
N ALA A 126 -17.47 -5.70 0.40
CA ALA A 126 -18.43 -4.85 -0.31
C ALA A 126 -19.89 -5.22 0.00
N LEU A 127 -20.21 -6.50 0.08
CA LEU A 127 -21.53 -6.99 0.46
C LEU A 127 -21.87 -6.58 1.91
N LEU A 128 -20.95 -6.81 2.85
CA LEU A 128 -21.12 -6.47 4.26
C LEU A 128 -21.37 -4.96 4.45
N GLU A 129 -20.66 -4.10 3.72
CA GLU A 129 -20.86 -2.65 3.78
C GLU A 129 -22.26 -2.23 3.35
N VAL A 130 -22.78 -2.79 2.25
CA VAL A 130 -24.12 -2.48 1.75
C VAL A 130 -25.18 -2.99 2.72
N GLU A 131 -25.03 -4.21 3.22
CA GLU A 131 -25.93 -4.82 4.21
C GLU A 131 -25.97 -4.02 5.51
N THR A 132 -24.81 -3.58 6.00
CA THR A 132 -24.73 -2.77 7.21
C THR A 132 -25.43 -1.43 7.04
N LYS A 133 -25.28 -0.78 5.87
CA LYS A 133 -25.96 0.50 5.57
C LYS A 133 -27.47 0.32 5.55
N VAL A 134 -27.97 -0.73 4.89
CA VAL A 134 -29.40 -1.04 4.84
C VAL A 134 -29.94 -1.40 6.22
N ALA A 135 -29.25 -2.24 6.99
CA ALA A 135 -29.66 -2.61 8.34
C ALA A 135 -29.78 -1.40 9.27
N VAL A 136 -28.90 -0.40 9.14
CA VAL A 136 -29.00 0.86 9.90
C VAL A 136 -30.23 1.66 9.50
N GLN A 137 -30.58 1.70 8.21
CA GLN A 137 -31.75 2.41 7.70
C GLN A 137 -33.05 1.72 8.10
N THR A 138 -33.17 0.41 7.91
CA THR A 138 -34.34 -0.38 8.34
C THR A 138 -34.60 -0.18 9.84
N ARG A 139 -33.57 -0.25 10.68
CA ARG A 139 -33.68 0.01 12.13
C ARG A 139 -34.15 1.43 12.47
N LYS A 140 -33.84 2.42 11.65
CA LYS A 140 -34.33 3.80 11.86
C LYS A 140 -35.82 3.88 11.54
N SER A 141 -36.26 3.23 10.47
CA SER A 141 -37.67 3.17 10.07
C SER A 141 -38.51 2.36 11.04
N ASP A 142 -38.01 1.22 11.54
CA ASP A 142 -38.68 0.46 12.60
C ASP A 142 -38.95 1.31 13.83
N LYS A 143 -37.99 2.15 14.22
CA LYS A 143 -38.15 3.09 15.34
C LYS A 143 -39.17 4.19 15.01
N ALA A 144 -39.21 4.68 13.78
CA ALA A 144 -40.18 5.67 13.33
C ALA A 144 -41.61 5.08 13.34
N ILE A 145 -41.81 3.91 12.73
CA ILE A 145 -43.06 3.16 12.73
C ILE A 145 -43.51 2.87 14.17
N ALA A 146 -42.62 2.36 15.03
CA ALA A 146 -42.93 2.10 16.42
C ALA A 146 -43.34 3.37 17.19
N ARG A 147 -42.75 4.53 16.87
CA ARG A 147 -43.13 5.82 17.45
C ARG A 147 -44.52 6.25 16.97
N MET A 148 -44.80 6.17 15.67
CA MET A 148 -46.11 6.52 15.09
C MET A 148 -47.22 5.61 15.64
N ARG A 149 -46.96 4.30 15.71
CA ARG A 149 -47.87 3.32 16.33
C ARG A 149 -48.11 3.60 17.81
N ARG A 150 -47.12 4.09 18.55
CA ARG A 150 -47.31 4.55 19.94
C ARG A 150 -48.23 5.75 20.02
N GLN A 151 -48.05 6.75 19.14
CA GLN A 151 -48.89 7.95 19.09
C GLN A 151 -50.35 7.61 18.75
N LEU A 152 -50.58 6.68 17.81
CA LEU A 152 -51.92 6.19 17.47
C LEU A 152 -52.71 5.63 18.67
N ARG A 153 -52.02 5.11 19.70
CA ARG A 153 -52.68 4.59 20.91
C ARG A 153 -53.18 5.68 21.85
N PHE A 154 -52.70 6.91 21.72
CA PHE A 154 -53.08 8.04 22.57
C PHE A 154 -54.13 8.96 21.94
N LEU A 155 -54.40 8.82 20.63
CA LEU A 155 -55.39 9.63 19.93
C LEU A 155 -56.82 9.06 20.12
N PRO A 156 -57.86 9.92 20.24
CA PRO A 156 -59.26 9.52 20.19
C PRO A 156 -59.61 8.77 18.91
N LEU A 157 -60.68 7.96 18.88
CA LEU A 157 -61.07 7.21 17.68
C LEU A 157 -61.40 8.12 16.49
N ASP A 158 -62.08 9.23 16.76
CA ASP A 158 -62.60 10.17 15.74
C ASP A 158 -61.58 11.25 15.35
N ASP A 159 -60.33 11.13 15.82
CA ASP A 159 -59.29 12.12 15.57
C ASP A 159 -58.77 12.00 14.12
N PRO A 160 -58.86 13.06 13.29
CA PRO A 160 -58.40 13.02 11.90
C PRO A 160 -56.89 12.74 11.78
N GLY A 161 -56.12 13.01 12.84
CA GLY A 161 -54.70 12.68 12.93
C GLY A 161 -54.42 11.17 12.93
N ARG A 162 -55.39 10.30 13.26
CA ARG A 162 -55.21 8.85 13.12
C ARG A 162 -55.02 8.42 11.67
N ALA A 163 -55.83 8.96 10.76
CA ALA A 163 -55.74 8.63 9.33
C ALA A 163 -54.38 9.07 8.76
N LEU A 164 -53.92 10.27 9.13
CA LEU A 164 -52.63 10.81 8.73
C LEU A 164 -51.45 9.97 9.25
N LEU A 165 -51.50 9.51 10.51
CA LEU A 165 -50.46 8.64 11.06
C LEU A 165 -50.48 7.23 10.43
N ALA A 166 -51.66 6.71 10.08
CA ALA A 166 -51.78 5.44 9.39
C ALA A 166 -51.19 5.52 7.97
N GLU A 167 -51.46 6.59 7.24
CA GLU A 167 -50.85 6.87 5.93
C GLU A 167 -49.32 7.00 6.05
N ALA A 168 -48.82 7.76 7.03
CA ALA A 168 -47.39 7.89 7.26
C ALA A 168 -46.70 6.57 7.66
N ILE A 169 -47.39 5.69 8.40
CA ILE A 169 -46.90 4.33 8.68
C ILE A 169 -46.81 3.52 7.38
N ALA A 170 -47.85 3.55 6.55
CA ALA A 170 -47.86 2.84 5.28
C ALA A 170 -46.77 3.34 4.32
N GLU A 171 -46.55 4.66 4.24
CA GLU A 171 -45.45 5.25 3.46
C GLU A 171 -44.07 4.79 3.96
N GLU A 172 -43.88 4.69 5.28
CA GLU A 172 -42.62 4.23 5.86
C GLU A 172 -42.38 2.72 5.65
N GLU A 173 -43.45 1.91 5.70
CA GLU A 173 -43.43 0.48 5.39
C GLU A 173 -43.09 0.26 3.91
N GLU A 174 -43.74 0.99 3.00
CA GLU A 174 -43.43 0.94 1.57
C GLU A 174 -41.98 1.36 1.29
N TRP A 175 -41.46 2.35 2.01
CA TRP A 175 -40.06 2.73 1.90
C TRP A 175 -39.10 1.63 2.40
N GLN A 176 -39.46 0.88 3.44
CA GLN A 176 -38.68 -0.29 3.88
C GLN A 176 -38.64 -1.37 2.81
N ASP A 177 -39.77 -1.68 2.17
CA ASP A 177 -39.86 -2.66 1.09
C ASP A 177 -38.98 -2.24 -0.10
N ARG A 178 -39.07 -0.99 -0.55
CA ARG A 178 -38.21 -0.45 -1.62
C ARG A 178 -36.71 -0.56 -1.31
N ILE A 179 -36.32 -0.42 -0.04
CA ILE A 179 -34.92 -0.58 0.37
C ILE A 179 -34.47 -2.05 0.36
N ILE A 180 -35.36 -2.97 0.72
CA ILE A 180 -35.09 -4.40 0.67
C ILE A 180 -34.92 -4.85 -0.79
N ASP A 181 -35.79 -4.38 -1.69
CA ASP A 181 -35.69 -4.64 -3.13
C ASP A 181 -34.37 -4.08 -3.70
N TRP A 182 -34.06 -2.82 -3.37
CA TRP A 182 -32.78 -2.20 -3.76
C TRP A 182 -31.57 -2.98 -3.25
N LEU A 183 -31.61 -3.53 -2.02
CA LEU A 183 -30.55 -4.38 -1.49
C LEU A 183 -30.39 -5.67 -2.32
N GLY A 184 -31.50 -6.28 -2.73
CA GLY A 184 -31.52 -7.46 -3.60
C GLY A 184 -30.81 -7.19 -4.92
N GLU A 185 -31.24 -6.15 -5.64
CA GLU A 185 -30.63 -5.72 -6.90
C GLU A 185 -29.14 -5.41 -6.73
N ARG A 186 -28.78 -4.68 -5.66
CA ARG A 186 -27.40 -4.28 -5.42
C ARG A 186 -26.49 -5.47 -5.10
N ARG A 187 -26.99 -6.48 -4.38
CA ARG A 187 -26.25 -7.72 -4.11
C ARG A 187 -25.99 -8.51 -5.41
N GLU A 188 -27.00 -8.61 -6.28
CA GLU A 188 -26.84 -9.27 -7.57
C GLU A 188 -25.83 -8.56 -8.47
N GLU A 189 -25.89 -7.23 -8.51
CA GLU A 189 -24.94 -6.42 -9.27
C GLU A 189 -23.50 -6.63 -8.79
N LEU A 190 -23.27 -6.61 -7.48
CA LEU A 190 -21.96 -6.88 -6.89
C LEU A 190 -21.48 -8.30 -7.22
N ARG A 191 -22.34 -9.31 -7.09
CA ARG A 191 -21.99 -10.70 -7.44
C ARG A 191 -21.58 -10.82 -8.90
N ARG A 192 -22.37 -10.30 -9.84
CA ARG A 192 -22.04 -10.29 -11.28
C ARG A 192 -20.70 -9.60 -11.54
N HIS A 193 -20.43 -8.48 -10.89
CA HIS A 193 -19.15 -7.77 -11.03
C HIS A 193 -17.96 -8.63 -10.59
N TYR A 194 -18.04 -9.24 -9.41
CA TYR A 194 -16.97 -10.07 -8.88
C TYR A 194 -16.84 -11.42 -9.61
N ASP A 195 -17.94 -11.99 -10.12
CA ASP A 195 -17.92 -13.18 -10.97
C ASP A 195 -17.12 -12.93 -12.26
N VAL A 196 -17.28 -11.75 -12.88
CA VAL A 196 -16.50 -11.37 -14.07
C VAL A 196 -15.02 -11.24 -13.73
N LEU A 197 -14.68 -10.62 -12.60
CA LEU A 197 -13.29 -10.49 -12.14
C LEU A 197 -12.67 -11.86 -11.83
N GLN A 198 -13.40 -12.71 -11.10
CA GLN A 198 -12.99 -14.06 -10.77
C GLN A 198 -12.81 -14.90 -12.03
N HIS A 199 -13.74 -14.82 -12.99
CA HIS A 199 -13.61 -15.52 -14.26
C HIS A 199 -12.36 -15.06 -15.03
N LYS A 200 -12.09 -13.75 -15.09
CA LYS A 200 -10.87 -13.22 -15.72
C LYS A 200 -9.60 -13.74 -15.02
N ALA A 201 -9.55 -13.71 -13.69
CA ALA A 201 -8.42 -14.24 -12.93
C ALA A 201 -8.25 -15.76 -13.08
N SER A 202 -9.36 -16.50 -13.17
CA SER A 202 -9.36 -17.97 -13.34
C SER A 202 -8.74 -18.42 -14.66
N LYS A 203 -8.81 -17.60 -15.72
CA LYS A 203 -8.15 -17.89 -16.99
C LYS A 203 -6.63 -18.04 -16.79
N GLY A 204 -6.04 -17.26 -15.89
CA GLY A 204 -4.62 -17.29 -15.53
C GLY A 204 -4.16 -18.56 -14.81
N LEU A 205 -5.06 -19.46 -14.41
CA LEU A 205 -4.72 -20.72 -13.72
C LEU A 205 -4.17 -21.81 -14.63
N ARG A 206 -4.22 -21.61 -15.96
CA ARG A 206 -3.66 -22.55 -16.95
C ARG A 206 -2.60 -21.86 -17.80
N PRO A 207 -1.46 -21.44 -17.21
CA PRO A 207 -0.39 -20.83 -17.99
C PRO A 207 0.25 -21.88 -18.91
N ARG A 208 0.47 -21.50 -20.17
CA ARG A 208 1.43 -22.13 -21.07
C ARG A 208 2.73 -21.36 -20.91
N ILE A 209 3.81 -22.07 -20.58
CA ILE A 209 5.13 -21.45 -20.40
C ILE A 209 6.02 -21.98 -21.51
N GLU A 210 6.47 -21.07 -22.34
CA GLU A 210 7.47 -21.31 -23.37
C GLU A 210 8.78 -20.73 -22.87
N VAL A 211 9.87 -21.47 -23.04
CA VAL A 211 11.18 -21.06 -22.59
C VAL A 211 12.06 -21.00 -23.82
N ASP A 212 12.60 -19.83 -24.11
CA ASP A 212 13.53 -19.62 -25.20
C ASP A 212 14.92 -19.34 -24.62
N THR A 213 15.90 -20.17 -24.99
CA THR A 213 17.27 -20.04 -24.49
C THR A 213 17.97 -18.95 -25.28
N LEU A 214 18.27 -17.83 -24.62
CA LEU A 214 18.92 -16.69 -25.25
C LEU A 214 20.42 -16.95 -25.47
N TYR A 215 21.12 -17.38 -24.40
CA TYR A 215 22.57 -17.59 -24.45
C TYR A 215 23.00 -18.73 -23.52
N LEU A 216 24.05 -19.45 -23.95
CA LEU A 216 24.78 -20.44 -23.17
C LEU A 216 26.18 -19.91 -22.87
N ILE A 217 26.57 -19.93 -21.60
CA ILE A 217 27.82 -19.36 -21.12
C ILE A 217 28.61 -20.45 -20.40
N ASN A 218 29.81 -20.77 -20.87
CA ASN A 218 30.81 -21.49 -20.10
C ASN A 218 31.65 -20.46 -19.33
N TRP A 219 31.53 -20.45 -18.01
CA TRP A 219 32.22 -19.48 -17.16
C TRP A 219 33.43 -20.10 -16.48
N HIS A 220 34.50 -19.31 -16.38
CA HIS A 220 35.68 -19.67 -15.62
C HIS A 220 36.02 -18.55 -14.65
N HIS A 221 36.35 -18.91 -13.41
CA HIS A 221 36.95 -17.95 -12.49
C HIS A 221 38.27 -17.46 -13.07
N ARG A 222 38.43 -16.15 -13.22
CA ARG A 222 39.74 -15.56 -13.48
C ARG A 222 40.54 -15.71 -12.19
N SER A 223 41.32 -16.78 -12.06
CA SER A 223 42.44 -16.72 -11.14
C SER A 223 43.33 -15.59 -11.66
N ALA A 224 43.35 -14.46 -10.94
CA ALA A 224 44.46 -13.53 -11.10
C ALA A 224 45.73 -14.41 -11.00
N PRO A 225 46.68 -14.35 -11.95
CA PRO A 225 47.90 -15.14 -11.86
C PRO A 225 48.61 -14.72 -10.57
N THR A 226 48.31 -15.41 -9.48
CA THR A 226 48.61 -14.89 -8.14
C THR A 226 50.09 -15.06 -7.85
N SER A 227 50.80 -15.92 -8.59
CA SER A 227 52.27 -15.95 -8.61
C SER A 227 52.83 -14.91 -9.59
N ASP A 228 52.39 -14.92 -10.85
CA ASP A 228 53.14 -14.22 -11.90
C ASP A 228 52.84 -12.72 -11.92
N VAL A 229 51.62 -12.30 -11.55
CA VAL A 229 51.29 -10.88 -11.43
C VAL A 229 51.76 -10.33 -10.08
N LEU A 230 51.80 -11.10 -8.99
CA LEU A 230 52.45 -10.63 -7.76
C LEU A 230 53.98 -10.60 -7.89
N CYS A 231 54.60 -11.54 -8.62
CA CYS A 231 56.02 -11.49 -8.96
C CYS A 231 56.31 -10.33 -9.92
N ALA A 232 55.53 -10.14 -10.98
CA ALA A 232 55.69 -9.01 -11.90
C ALA A 232 55.39 -7.66 -11.23
N TRP A 233 54.39 -7.57 -10.34
CA TRP A 233 54.16 -6.36 -9.53
C TRP A 233 55.25 -6.16 -8.50
N ALA A 234 55.76 -7.22 -7.87
CA ALA A 234 56.90 -7.11 -6.97
C ALA A 234 58.15 -6.62 -7.72
N GLU A 235 58.39 -7.10 -8.94
CA GLU A 235 59.46 -6.62 -9.82
C GLU A 235 59.24 -5.18 -10.27
N ILE A 236 58.04 -4.82 -10.74
CA ILE A 236 57.70 -3.44 -11.13
C ILE A 236 57.78 -2.49 -9.94
N VAL A 237 57.35 -2.89 -8.74
CA VAL A 237 57.47 -2.10 -7.49
C VAL A 237 58.93 -2.01 -7.04
N ARG A 238 59.76 -3.03 -7.30
CA ARG A 238 61.20 -3.00 -7.04
C ARG A 238 61.90 -2.03 -8.00
N ASP A 239 61.58 -2.12 -9.29
CA ASP A 239 62.11 -1.24 -10.34
C ASP A 239 61.64 0.21 -10.18
N THR A 240 60.36 0.44 -9.84
CA THR A 240 59.85 1.80 -9.58
C THR A 240 60.37 2.39 -8.27
N ARG A 241 60.70 1.58 -7.26
CA ARG A 241 61.44 2.04 -6.06
C ARG A 241 62.88 2.43 -6.37
N GLU A 242 63.52 1.78 -7.35
CA GLU A 242 64.84 2.21 -7.83
C GLU A 242 64.77 3.52 -8.63
N VAL A 243 63.70 3.73 -9.41
CA VAL A 243 63.46 4.98 -10.13
C VAL A 243 63.09 6.13 -9.17
N HIS A 244 62.34 5.89 -8.09
CA HIS A 244 61.99 6.92 -7.09
C HIS A 244 63.14 7.34 -6.17
N ARG A 245 64.31 6.69 -6.23
CA ARG A 245 65.55 7.23 -5.66
C ARG A 245 66.15 8.35 -6.53
N ARG A 246 65.66 8.60 -7.74
CA ARG A 246 66.12 9.66 -8.64
C ARG A 246 64.96 10.53 -9.12
N GLY A 247 64.54 11.49 -8.29
CA GLY A 247 63.85 12.71 -8.74
C GLY A 247 62.35 12.56 -8.99
N SER A 248 61.57 13.27 -8.16
CA SER A 248 60.12 13.38 -8.16
C SER A 248 59.53 14.17 -9.34
N HIS A 249 58.51 13.64 -10.00
CA HIS A 249 57.46 14.45 -10.65
C HIS A 249 56.07 13.87 -10.32
N PRO A 250 55.08 14.70 -9.91
CA PRO A 250 53.73 14.25 -9.61
C PRO A 250 52.94 13.94 -10.90
N LEU A 251 52.18 12.85 -10.89
CA LEU A 251 51.28 12.45 -11.98
C LEU A 251 49.98 13.25 -11.92
N ASP A 252 49.77 14.14 -12.88
CA ASP A 252 48.49 14.81 -13.14
C ASP A 252 47.54 13.86 -13.88
N ILE A 253 46.47 13.44 -13.22
CA ILE A 253 45.34 12.76 -13.85
C ILE A 253 44.39 13.85 -14.35
N SER A 254 44.27 14.02 -15.67
CA SER A 254 43.49 15.12 -16.25
C SER A 254 41.97 14.96 -16.02
N ASP A 255 41.30 16.06 -15.71
CA ASP A 255 39.84 16.19 -15.47
C ASP A 255 38.95 15.58 -16.58
N LYS A 256 39.51 15.34 -17.78
CA LYS A 256 38.80 14.70 -18.90
C LYS A 256 38.46 13.23 -18.63
N GLN A 257 39.28 12.51 -17.85
CA GLN A 257 39.03 11.11 -17.50
C GLN A 257 37.92 10.97 -16.44
N ILE A 258 37.80 11.96 -15.55
CA ILE A 258 36.75 12.02 -14.52
C ILE A 258 35.38 12.31 -15.16
N LYS A 259 35.35 13.15 -16.21
CA LYS A 259 34.12 13.47 -16.95
C LYS A 259 33.58 12.28 -17.76
N ALA A 260 34.47 11.49 -18.37
CA ALA A 260 34.09 10.28 -19.12
C ALA A 260 33.44 9.19 -18.25
N LEU A 261 33.80 9.13 -16.97
CA LEU A 261 33.20 8.22 -15.98
C LEU A 261 31.82 8.71 -15.49
N ALA A 262 31.57 10.02 -15.49
CA ALA A 262 30.29 10.60 -15.06
C ALA A 262 29.18 10.47 -16.12
N ASP A 263 29.53 10.50 -17.40
CA ASP A 263 28.57 10.42 -18.51
C ASP A 263 28.08 8.97 -18.75
N PHE A 264 28.85 7.95 -18.31
CA PHE A 264 28.48 6.53 -18.44
C PHE A 264 27.40 6.08 -17.43
N ALA A 265 27.25 6.80 -16.31
CA ALA A 265 26.32 6.46 -15.23
C ALA A 265 24.86 6.91 -15.49
N GLN A 266 24.55 7.56 -16.62
CA GLN A 266 23.25 8.20 -16.87
C GLN A 266 22.34 7.50 -17.91
N ALA A 267 22.66 6.30 -18.38
CA ALA A 267 21.79 5.58 -19.32
C ALA A 267 20.59 4.90 -18.60
N PRO A 268 19.32 5.20 -18.96
CA PRO A 268 18.16 4.57 -18.33
C PRO A 268 17.62 3.42 -19.19
N GLY A 269 17.38 2.27 -18.57
CA GLY A 269 16.51 1.26 -19.18
C GLY A 269 16.51 -0.06 -18.42
N TRP A 270 15.54 -0.23 -17.51
CA TRP A 270 14.89 -1.50 -17.13
C TRP A 270 13.63 -1.14 -16.33
N VAL A 271 12.44 -1.48 -16.85
CA VAL A 271 11.14 -1.24 -16.20
C VAL A 271 10.44 -2.57 -15.97
N GLU A 272 10.30 -2.95 -14.70
CA GLU A 272 9.61 -4.14 -14.23
C GLU A 272 8.09 -3.86 -14.13
N ARG A 273 7.24 -4.64 -14.82
CA ARG A 273 5.77 -4.51 -14.73
C ARG A 273 5.27 -5.09 -13.40
N LYS A 274 4.60 -4.26 -12.58
CA LYS A 274 3.73 -4.72 -11.48
C LYS A 274 2.41 -3.97 -11.44
N GLY A 275 1.33 -4.74 -11.26
CA GLY A 275 0.01 -4.27 -10.82
C GLY A 275 -1.02 -4.08 -11.93
N GLY A 276 -1.85 -5.10 -12.17
CA GLY A 276 -3.05 -4.96 -12.99
C GLY A 276 -4.05 -4.00 -12.35
N PHE A 277 -4.46 -2.97 -13.09
CA PHE A 277 -5.54 -2.06 -12.71
C PHE A 277 -6.84 -2.86 -12.53
N ILE A 278 -7.34 -2.97 -11.29
CA ILE A 278 -8.67 -3.51 -11.03
C ILE A 278 -9.67 -2.39 -11.35
N PRO A 279 -10.50 -2.53 -12.40
CA PRO A 279 -11.48 -1.50 -12.73
C PRO A 279 -12.44 -1.34 -11.55
N ARG A 280 -12.60 -0.10 -11.10
CA ARG A 280 -13.59 0.25 -10.09
C ARG A 280 -14.98 -0.14 -10.64
N PRO A 281 -15.87 -0.76 -9.84
CA PRO A 281 -17.22 -1.07 -10.30
C PRO A 281 -17.88 0.20 -10.83
N ALA A 282 -18.72 0.06 -11.86
CA ALA A 282 -19.54 1.14 -12.36
C ALA A 282 -20.28 1.82 -11.19
N THR A 283 -20.40 3.14 -11.26
CA THR A 283 -21.03 3.92 -10.18
C THR A 283 -22.46 3.40 -9.98
N PRO A 284 -22.81 2.84 -8.80
CA PRO A 284 -24.13 2.29 -8.57
C PRO A 284 -25.25 3.30 -8.78
N SER A 285 -26.44 2.77 -9.08
CA SER A 285 -27.69 3.45 -8.78
C SER A 285 -27.68 3.92 -7.31
N PRO A 286 -27.85 5.23 -7.05
CA PRO A 286 -27.82 5.75 -5.70
C PRO A 286 -28.89 5.06 -4.86
N MET A 287 -28.60 4.85 -3.58
CA MET A 287 -29.60 4.35 -2.63
C MET A 287 -30.85 5.25 -2.70
N PRO A 288 -32.07 4.68 -2.75
CA PRO A 288 -33.29 5.48 -2.80
C PRO A 288 -33.28 6.46 -1.63
N THR A 289 -33.32 7.76 -1.97
CA THR A 289 -33.42 8.80 -0.95
C THR A 289 -34.81 8.74 -0.36
N LYS A 290 -34.87 8.75 0.98
CA LYS A 290 -36.14 8.83 1.68
C LYS A 290 -36.91 10.06 1.18
N PRO A 291 -38.20 9.92 0.80
CA PRO A 291 -39.01 11.08 0.49
C PRO A 291 -38.99 12.01 1.72
N SER A 292 -38.78 13.30 1.49
CA SER A 292 -38.83 14.29 2.55
C SER A 292 -40.14 14.11 3.32
N PRO A 293 -40.11 13.98 4.66
CA PRO A 293 -41.34 13.82 5.41
C PRO A 293 -42.26 14.99 5.06
N ARG A 294 -43.47 14.70 4.55
CA ARG A 294 -44.50 15.72 4.47
C ARG A 294 -44.61 16.29 5.86
N ARG A 295 -44.26 17.58 6.02
CA ARG A 295 -44.30 18.24 7.32
C ARG A 295 -45.77 18.35 7.68
N ILE A 296 -46.30 17.34 8.36
CA ILE A 296 -47.65 17.38 8.90
C ILE A 296 -47.56 18.32 10.09
N GLU A 297 -47.76 19.61 9.84
CA GLU A 297 -48.03 20.58 10.90
C GLU A 297 -49.41 20.27 11.45
N VAL A 298 -49.44 19.34 12.40
CA VAL A 298 -50.61 19.16 13.26
C VAL A 298 -50.65 20.39 14.15
N ASP A 299 -51.62 21.27 13.91
CA ASP A 299 -51.87 22.42 14.78
C ASP A 299 -52.46 21.94 16.10
N TRP A 300 -51.57 21.63 17.05
CA TRP A 300 -51.94 21.22 18.40
C TRP A 300 -52.68 22.32 19.17
N THR A 301 -52.61 23.59 18.73
CA THR A 301 -53.34 24.68 19.38
C THR A 301 -54.83 24.68 19.04
N ALA A 302 -55.22 24.10 17.90
CA ALA A 302 -56.62 23.95 17.51
C ALA A 302 -57.36 22.79 18.22
N MET A 303 -56.64 21.90 18.92
CA MET A 303 -57.16 20.58 19.36
C MET A 303 -57.37 20.42 20.88
N GLY A 304 -57.28 21.46 21.69
CA GLY A 304 -57.71 21.33 23.09
C GLY A 304 -57.32 22.47 24.02
N GLY A 305 -58.31 23.30 24.36
CA GLY A 305 -58.28 24.07 25.60
C GLY A 305 -58.34 23.11 26.80
N VAL A 306 -57.20 22.92 27.46
CA VAL A 306 -57.12 22.30 28.79
C VAL A 306 -56.70 23.39 29.78
N PRO A 307 -57.46 23.62 30.86
CA PRO A 307 -57.14 24.69 31.81
C PRO A 307 -55.87 24.35 32.58
N SER A 308 -54.98 25.33 32.62
CA SER A 308 -53.73 25.33 33.39
C SER A 308 -54.04 25.12 34.87
N ARG A 309 -53.68 23.96 35.42
CA ARG A 309 -53.78 23.68 36.85
C ARG A 309 -52.41 23.93 37.50
N ALA A 310 -52.42 24.87 38.44
CA ALA A 310 -51.27 25.37 39.18
C ALA A 310 -50.41 24.25 39.81
N THR A 311 -49.11 24.51 39.79
CA THR A 311 -48.05 23.72 40.39
C THR A 311 -47.99 23.95 41.90
N ASP A 312 -48.60 23.06 42.68
CA ASP A 312 -48.29 22.90 44.10
C ASP A 312 -47.26 21.78 44.27
N THR A 313 -46.07 22.15 44.74
CA THR A 313 -45.04 21.26 45.30
C THR A 313 -45.48 20.66 46.63
N PRO A 314 -45.35 19.34 46.85
CA PRO A 314 -45.38 18.78 48.19
C PRO A 314 -43.97 18.47 48.71
N THR A 315 -43.72 19.02 49.89
CA THR A 315 -42.62 18.75 50.82
C THR A 315 -42.62 17.26 51.20
N ASN A 316 -41.45 16.63 51.12
CA ASN A 316 -41.25 15.22 51.43
C ASN A 316 -40.66 15.08 52.84
N ASP A 317 -41.54 14.90 53.83
CA ASP A 317 -41.19 14.41 55.17
C ASP A 317 -41.82 13.02 55.32
N ASN A 318 -40.99 11.99 55.52
CA ASN A 318 -41.32 10.84 56.36
C ASN A 318 -40.11 9.92 56.55
N ALA A 319 -39.53 10.02 57.74
CA ALA A 319 -38.77 8.95 58.37
C ALA A 319 -39.73 7.97 59.06
N ARG A 320 -39.50 6.66 58.90
CA ARG A 320 -39.87 5.57 59.84
C ARG A 320 -39.07 4.33 59.42
N ASP A 321 -38.00 3.98 60.12
CA ASP A 321 -37.95 3.10 61.29
C ASP A 321 -38.66 1.75 61.10
N VAL A 322 -37.88 0.71 60.75
CA VAL A 322 -38.16 -0.69 61.12
C VAL A 322 -36.85 -1.36 61.51
N GLN A 323 -36.70 -1.57 62.82
CA GLN A 323 -35.73 -2.44 63.45
C GLN A 323 -36.07 -3.93 63.18
N ARG A 324 -35.10 -4.75 62.78
CA ARG A 324 -35.06 -6.18 63.11
C ARG A 324 -33.63 -6.65 63.42
N ARG A 325 -33.58 -7.49 64.46
CA ARG A 325 -32.45 -7.98 65.26
C ARG A 325 -31.41 -8.86 64.54
N PRO A 326 -30.23 -9.10 65.17
CA PRO A 326 -29.08 -9.84 64.65
C PRO A 326 -29.00 -11.30 65.14
N GLU A 327 -28.22 -12.14 64.42
CA GLU A 327 -27.35 -13.27 64.87
C GLU A 327 -27.17 -14.34 63.75
N PRO A 328 -26.15 -15.23 63.78
CA PRO A 328 -24.70 -14.96 63.72
C PRO A 328 -23.99 -15.76 62.60
N LEU A 329 -22.74 -15.38 62.30
CA LEU A 329 -21.81 -16.05 61.36
C LEU A 329 -21.37 -17.45 61.86
N PRO A 330 -20.95 -18.36 60.96
CA PRO A 330 -19.50 -18.52 60.65
C PRO A 330 -19.30 -18.80 59.13
N ALA A 331 -18.14 -18.74 58.47
CA ALA A 331 -16.74 -18.79 58.86
C ALA A 331 -15.88 -18.05 57.81
N SER A 332 -14.64 -17.78 58.21
CA SER A 332 -13.56 -17.07 57.51
C SER A 332 -13.21 -17.53 56.08
N THR A 333 -12.92 -16.55 55.22
CA THR A 333 -12.06 -16.71 54.03
C THR A 333 -11.28 -15.40 53.83
N PRO A 334 -9.98 -15.41 53.47
CA PRO A 334 -9.10 -14.24 53.56
C PRO A 334 -9.40 -13.16 52.51
N PRO A 335 -8.99 -11.89 52.74
CA PRO A 335 -9.40 -10.77 51.91
C PRO A 335 -8.71 -10.81 50.54
N ARG A 336 -9.53 -10.90 49.49
CA ARG A 336 -9.10 -10.64 48.12
C ARG A 336 -9.08 -9.13 47.92
N SER A 337 -7.88 -8.61 47.67
CA SER A 337 -7.54 -7.27 47.19
C SER A 337 -8.71 -6.49 46.57
N ALA A 338 -9.09 -5.39 47.23
CA ALA A 338 -10.05 -4.41 46.73
C ALA A 338 -9.60 -3.86 45.37
N SER A 339 -10.40 -4.10 44.33
CA SER A 339 -10.29 -3.38 43.07
C SER A 339 -10.92 -2.00 43.24
N PRO A 340 -10.30 -0.92 42.74
CA PRO A 340 -10.86 0.42 42.88
C PRO A 340 -12.18 0.54 42.12
N SER A 341 -13.16 1.16 42.78
CA SER A 341 -14.46 1.56 42.28
C SER A 341 -14.36 2.16 40.87
N GLY A 342 -14.92 1.45 39.89
CA GLY A 342 -14.94 1.87 38.50
C GLY A 342 -15.87 3.06 38.32
N ALA A 343 -15.30 4.26 38.21
CA ALA A 343 -15.99 5.40 37.63
C ALA A 343 -16.45 5.01 36.22
N GLN A 344 -17.77 4.99 35.98
CA GLN A 344 -18.33 4.71 34.67
C GLN A 344 -17.97 5.84 33.70
N VAL A 345 -16.86 5.67 32.98
CA VAL A 345 -16.44 6.58 31.92
C VAL A 345 -17.50 6.53 30.81
N ALA A 346 -18.14 7.65 30.55
CA ALA A 346 -19.15 7.79 29.51
C ALA A 346 -18.61 7.28 28.15
N LYS A 347 -19.38 6.45 27.45
CA LYS A 347 -18.98 5.91 26.15
C LYS A 347 -18.85 7.05 25.13
N PRO A 348 -17.70 7.19 24.44
CA PRO A 348 -17.48 8.25 23.46
C PRO A 348 -18.48 8.13 22.30
N ARG A 349 -19.15 9.25 21.99
CA ARG A 349 -20.25 9.35 21.03
C ARG A 349 -19.76 9.69 19.62
N THR A 350 -18.66 10.45 19.50
CA THR A 350 -18.10 10.87 18.20
C THR A 350 -16.85 10.08 17.82
N ARG A 351 -16.51 10.06 16.52
CA ARG A 351 -15.26 9.45 16.03
C ARG A 351 -14.02 10.18 16.61
N LEU A 352 -14.13 11.49 16.79
CA LEU A 352 -13.10 12.31 17.44
C LEU A 352 -12.88 11.87 18.89
N GLU A 353 -13.95 11.78 19.69
CA GLU A 353 -13.84 11.31 21.09
C GLU A 353 -13.27 9.89 21.19
N LYS A 354 -13.63 8.99 20.26
CA LYS A 354 -13.08 7.62 20.23
C LYS A 354 -11.57 7.61 19.91
N THR A 355 -11.12 8.46 19.01
CA THR A 355 -9.70 8.56 18.64
C THR A 355 -8.90 9.23 19.75
N GLU A 356 -9.42 10.28 20.38
CA GLU A 356 -8.84 10.93 21.56
C GLU A 356 -8.75 9.98 22.76
N ALA A 357 -9.79 9.19 23.04
CA ALA A 357 -9.79 8.20 24.12
C ALA A 357 -8.74 7.09 23.89
N LYS A 358 -8.59 6.59 22.65
CA LYS A 358 -7.54 5.64 22.31
C LYS A 358 -6.16 6.28 22.50
N ARG A 359 -5.95 7.50 22.00
CA ARG A 359 -4.70 8.24 22.17
C ARG A 359 -4.32 8.37 23.65
N ALA A 360 -5.27 8.71 24.53
CA ALA A 360 -5.08 8.75 25.97
C ALA A 360 -4.72 7.38 26.58
N GLN A 361 -5.35 6.30 26.12
CA GLN A 361 -5.01 4.95 26.57
C GLN A 361 -3.57 4.53 26.19
N PHE A 362 -3.11 4.88 24.98
CA PHE A 362 -1.74 4.63 24.55
C PHE A 362 -0.73 5.49 25.33
N GLN A 363 -1.09 6.74 25.65
CA GLN A 363 -0.29 7.61 26.51
C GLN A 363 -0.11 7.03 27.92
N ALA A 364 -1.18 6.55 28.56
CA ALA A 364 -1.09 5.92 29.87
C ALA A 364 -0.22 4.64 29.86
N LYS A 365 -0.30 3.85 28.78
CA LYS A 365 0.58 2.67 28.60
C LYS A 365 2.04 3.06 28.42
N LEU A 366 2.32 4.14 27.69
CA LEU A 366 3.69 4.65 27.52
C LEU A 366 4.28 5.08 28.87
N GLU A 367 3.51 5.79 29.69
CA GLU A 367 3.93 6.20 31.04
C GLU A 367 4.18 5.00 31.96
N ALA A 368 3.33 3.97 31.91
CA ALA A 368 3.56 2.72 32.64
C ALA A 368 4.83 1.99 32.19
N ILE A 369 5.13 1.97 30.89
CA ILE A 369 6.37 1.38 30.35
C ILE A 369 7.60 2.17 30.81
N ARG A 370 7.53 3.51 30.80
CA ARG A 370 8.61 4.38 31.30
C ARG A 370 8.87 4.18 32.78
N ALA A 371 7.81 4.11 33.59
CA ALA A 371 7.91 3.84 35.02
C ALA A 371 8.54 2.46 35.30
N HIS A 372 8.12 1.43 34.56
CA HIS A 372 8.73 0.10 34.66
C HIS A 372 10.20 0.09 34.18
N GLY A 373 10.51 0.81 33.10
CA GLY A 373 11.87 0.92 32.55
C GLY A 373 12.85 1.61 33.50
N ALA A 374 12.39 2.60 34.26
CA ALA A 374 13.21 3.33 35.23
C ALA A 374 13.74 2.44 36.38
N GLY A 375 13.04 1.35 36.71
CA GLY A 375 13.46 0.40 37.76
C GLY A 375 14.40 -0.70 37.27
N LEU A 376 14.72 -0.77 35.97
CA LEU A 376 15.54 -1.85 35.41
C LEU A 376 17.02 -1.45 35.28
N PRO A 377 17.96 -2.40 35.47
CA PRO A 377 19.38 -2.14 35.25
C PRO A 377 19.64 -1.71 33.80
N PRO A 378 20.43 -0.64 33.57
CA PRO A 378 20.82 -0.22 32.23
C PRO A 378 21.45 -1.39 31.46
N ARG A 379 21.14 -1.50 30.17
CA ARG A 379 21.62 -2.57 29.25
C ARG A 379 21.14 -3.99 29.53
N SER A 380 20.30 -4.21 30.54
CA SER A 380 19.62 -5.51 30.68
C SER A 380 18.71 -5.76 29.46
N GLY A 381 18.53 -7.04 29.08
CA GLY A 381 17.62 -7.39 27.99
C GLY A 381 16.21 -6.82 28.20
N ARG A 382 15.72 -6.84 29.45
CA ARG A 382 14.42 -6.26 29.83
C ARG A 382 14.37 -4.74 29.65
N PHE A 383 15.48 -4.03 29.87
CA PHE A 383 15.58 -2.59 29.63
C PHE A 383 15.52 -2.27 28.12
N LEU A 384 16.23 -3.05 27.30
CA LEU A 384 16.18 -2.90 25.84
C LEU A 384 14.78 -3.20 25.28
N ASP A 385 14.10 -4.21 25.82
CA ASP A 385 12.71 -4.51 25.46
C ASP A 385 11.75 -3.38 25.86
N ALA A 386 11.94 -2.78 27.04
CA ALA A 386 11.15 -1.63 27.48
C ALA A 386 11.36 -0.42 26.55
N GLN A 387 12.60 -0.10 26.16
CA GLN A 387 12.90 0.95 25.18
C GLN A 387 12.31 0.65 23.79
N GLY A 388 12.35 -0.61 23.36
CA GLY A 388 11.73 -1.04 22.10
C GLY A 388 10.22 -0.82 22.10
N LYS A 389 9.54 -1.12 23.22
CA LYS A 389 8.12 -0.85 23.40
C LYS A 389 7.84 0.65 23.43
N GLU A 390 8.62 1.42 24.19
CA GLU A 390 8.50 2.88 24.28
C GLU A 390 8.46 3.54 22.89
N ARG A 391 9.44 3.24 22.03
CA ARG A 391 9.51 3.76 20.64
C ARG A 391 8.31 3.35 19.78
N ARG A 392 7.72 2.16 20.00
CA ARG A 392 6.51 1.73 19.28
C ARG A 392 5.29 2.53 19.74
N PHE A 393 5.13 2.74 21.04
CA PHE A 393 4.02 3.52 21.60
C PHE A 393 4.09 5.00 21.19
N GLU A 394 5.28 5.60 21.16
CA GLU A 394 5.48 6.97 20.64
C GLU A 394 5.03 7.11 19.18
N LYS A 395 5.36 6.15 18.32
CA LYS A 395 4.88 6.13 16.93
C LYS A 395 3.36 6.04 16.83
N TYR A 396 2.72 5.24 17.67
CA TYR A 396 1.25 5.15 17.70
C TYR A 396 0.61 6.46 18.16
N ILE A 397 1.14 7.12 19.18
CA ILE A 397 0.63 8.41 19.66
C ILE A 397 0.75 9.47 18.55
N ALA A 398 1.89 9.55 17.86
CA ALA A 398 2.07 10.47 16.74
C ALA A 398 1.09 10.21 15.58
N ALA A 399 0.79 8.95 15.28
CA ALA A 399 -0.20 8.59 14.26
C ALA A 399 -1.62 9.02 14.66
N PHE A 400 -2.00 8.84 15.94
CA PHE A 400 -3.29 9.32 16.45
C PHE A 400 -3.36 10.86 16.45
N ASP A 401 -2.29 11.57 16.79
CA ASP A 401 -2.25 13.03 16.73
C ASP A 401 -2.47 13.55 15.31
N ALA A 402 -1.90 12.89 14.30
CA ALA A 402 -2.15 13.21 12.90
C ALA A 402 -3.60 12.92 12.46
N GLU A 403 -4.21 11.82 12.93
CA GLU A 403 -5.62 11.51 12.64
C GLU A 403 -6.56 12.53 13.30
N ILE A 404 -6.32 12.88 14.57
CA ILE A 404 -7.09 13.89 15.30
C ILE A 404 -7.00 15.25 14.59
N ALA A 405 -5.81 15.66 14.14
CA ALA A 405 -5.62 16.89 13.37
C ALA A 405 -6.42 16.87 12.05
N SER A 406 -6.42 15.75 11.33
CA SER A 406 -7.20 15.56 10.10
C SER A 406 -8.71 15.63 10.34
N ILE A 407 -9.21 15.02 11.42
CA ILE A 407 -10.63 15.07 11.80
C ILE A 407 -11.03 16.51 12.16
N ARG A 408 -10.22 17.22 12.95
CA ARG A 408 -10.48 18.62 13.32
C ARG A 408 -10.46 19.56 12.12
N ALA A 409 -9.55 19.33 11.16
CA ALA A 409 -9.51 20.11 9.93
C ALA A 409 -10.80 19.96 9.10
N ARG A 410 -11.42 18.78 9.09
CA ARG A 410 -12.70 18.53 8.40
C ARG A 410 -13.92 19.10 9.13
N ILE A 411 -13.85 19.22 10.46
CA ILE A 411 -14.95 19.76 11.28
C ILE A 411 -14.94 21.29 11.28
N ARG A 412 -13.85 21.93 10.86
CA ARG A 412 -13.75 23.38 10.84
C ARG A 412 -14.87 23.95 9.97
N PRO A 413 -15.84 24.71 10.56
CA PRO A 413 -16.95 25.25 9.79
C PRO A 413 -16.38 26.21 8.74
N GLU A 414 -16.78 26.01 7.48
CA GLU A 414 -16.50 26.96 6.42
C GLU A 414 -17.03 28.33 6.85
N VAL A 415 -16.13 29.31 6.88
CA VAL A 415 -16.49 30.71 7.04
C VAL A 415 -17.40 31.05 5.85
N PRO A 416 -18.62 31.57 6.08
CA PRO A 416 -19.55 31.85 4.99
C PRO A 416 -18.92 32.87 4.04
N GLU A 417 -18.63 32.43 2.81
CA GLU A 417 -18.24 33.32 1.72
C GLU A 417 -19.41 34.25 1.37
N PRO A 418 -19.15 35.53 1.05
CA PRO A 418 -20.18 36.49 0.70
C PRO A 418 -20.94 36.05 -0.56
N PRO A 419 -22.23 36.40 -0.67
CA PRO A 419 -23.12 35.89 -1.70
C PRO A 419 -22.66 36.36 -3.09
N THR A 420 -22.11 35.43 -3.87
CA THR A 420 -21.85 35.64 -5.29
C THR A 420 -23.16 35.46 -6.05
N SER A 421 -23.58 36.53 -6.70
CA SER A 421 -24.81 36.68 -7.49
C SER A 421 -24.98 35.58 -8.54
N ALA A 422 -26.21 35.05 -8.59
CA ALA A 422 -26.66 34.02 -9.50
C ALA A 422 -26.70 34.48 -10.97
N THR A 423 -26.15 33.67 -11.87
CA THR A 423 -26.33 33.77 -13.32
C THR A 423 -27.09 32.52 -13.79
N PRO A 424 -28.11 32.65 -14.68
CA PRO A 424 -28.97 31.53 -15.05
C PRO A 424 -28.32 30.64 -16.12
N ASN A 425 -28.30 29.33 -15.86
CA ASN A 425 -27.80 28.30 -16.76
C ASN A 425 -28.77 28.06 -17.92
N LEU A 426 -28.53 28.71 -19.06
CA LEU A 426 -28.97 28.24 -20.37
C LEU A 426 -27.82 27.47 -21.01
N ARG A 427 -28.09 26.20 -21.34
CA ARG A 427 -27.16 25.23 -21.94
C ARG A 427 -26.86 25.64 -23.38
N PRO A 428 -25.61 26.02 -23.76
CA PRO A 428 -25.26 26.25 -25.15
C PRO A 428 -24.63 24.99 -25.78
N PRO A 429 -24.66 24.89 -27.11
CA PRO A 429 -24.00 23.83 -27.86
C PRO A 429 -22.48 24.00 -27.79
N GLN A 430 -21.76 22.88 -27.83
CA GLN A 430 -20.30 22.78 -27.84
C GLN A 430 -19.70 23.75 -28.86
N THR A 431 -19.19 24.88 -28.36
CA THR A 431 -18.47 25.88 -29.12
C THR A 431 -16.97 25.60 -28.98
N ALA A 432 -16.24 25.74 -30.08
CA ALA A 432 -14.80 25.53 -30.14
C ALA A 432 -14.06 26.33 -29.04
N PRO A 433 -12.95 25.81 -28.50
CA PRO A 433 -12.23 26.43 -27.39
C PRO A 433 -11.81 27.87 -27.75
N THR A 434 -12.31 28.83 -26.98
CA THR A 434 -11.91 30.24 -27.03
C THR A 434 -10.42 30.37 -26.69
N PRO A 435 -9.65 31.23 -27.39
CA PRO A 435 -8.19 31.33 -27.27
C PRO A 435 -7.69 31.68 -25.86
N GLU A 436 -8.52 32.33 -25.03
CA GLU A 436 -8.17 32.75 -23.66
C GLU A 436 -7.91 31.56 -22.72
N ALA A 437 -8.63 30.44 -22.89
CA ALA A 437 -8.41 29.23 -22.09
C ALA A 437 -7.04 28.58 -22.36
N SER A 438 -6.42 28.85 -23.50
CA SER A 438 -5.08 28.33 -23.82
C SER A 438 -3.97 29.05 -23.04
N CYS A 439 -4.13 30.35 -22.78
CA CYS A 439 -3.14 31.16 -22.06
C CYS A 439 -3.05 30.75 -20.58
N GLU A 440 -4.18 30.50 -19.92
CA GLU A 440 -4.21 30.05 -18.53
C GLU A 440 -3.56 28.67 -18.36
N VAL A 441 -3.87 27.73 -19.25
CA VAL A 441 -3.28 26.38 -19.22
C VAL A 441 -1.78 26.41 -19.49
N GLN A 442 -1.31 27.29 -20.38
CA GLN A 442 0.12 27.50 -20.62
C GLN A 442 0.83 28.12 -19.39
N ALA A 443 0.20 29.08 -18.71
CA ALA A 443 0.75 29.68 -17.49
C ALA A 443 0.85 28.64 -16.35
N GLU A 444 -0.19 27.82 -16.14
CA GLU A 444 -0.16 26.73 -15.16
C GLU A 444 0.96 25.73 -15.46
N ARG A 445 1.13 25.36 -16.73
CA ARG A 445 2.21 24.48 -17.19
C ARG A 445 3.59 25.05 -16.86
N ALA A 446 3.80 26.34 -17.10
CA ALA A 446 5.07 27.01 -16.80
C ALA A 446 5.40 26.97 -15.30
N ILE A 447 4.41 27.19 -14.44
CA ILE A 447 4.57 27.12 -12.97
C ILE A 447 4.94 25.70 -12.53
N LEU A 448 4.29 24.67 -13.10
CA LEU A 448 4.60 23.27 -12.77
C LEU A 448 6.00 22.84 -13.23
N LEU A 449 6.46 23.31 -14.39
CA LEU A 449 7.82 23.07 -14.87
C LEU A 449 8.87 23.69 -13.95
N GLU A 450 8.66 24.94 -13.53
CA GLU A 450 9.56 25.60 -12.59
C GLU A 450 9.58 24.85 -11.23
N ARG A 451 8.42 24.37 -10.78
CA ARG A 451 8.35 23.57 -9.56
C ARG A 451 9.06 22.22 -9.68
N LEU A 452 8.99 21.57 -10.85
CA LEU A 452 9.72 20.32 -11.12
C LEU A 452 11.24 20.56 -11.05
N ARG A 453 11.71 21.65 -11.66
CA ARG A 453 13.12 22.07 -11.63
C ARG A 453 13.61 22.33 -10.20
N GLN A 454 12.79 23.00 -9.37
CA GLN A 454 13.11 23.20 -7.95
C GLN A 454 13.24 21.88 -7.19
N LEU A 455 12.37 20.91 -7.45
CA LEU A 455 12.47 19.59 -6.82
C LEU A 455 13.72 18.84 -7.26
N GLU A 456 14.16 18.96 -8.50
CA GLU A 456 15.41 18.36 -8.99
C GLU A 456 16.64 18.93 -8.27
N ILE A 457 16.71 20.26 -8.15
CA ILE A 457 17.77 20.95 -7.41
C ILE A 457 17.75 20.53 -5.92
N GLN A 458 16.58 20.36 -5.32
CA GLN A 458 16.46 19.87 -3.95
C GLN A 458 16.87 18.40 -3.80
N GLY A 459 16.52 17.55 -4.77
CA GLY A 459 16.84 16.12 -4.78
C GLY A 459 18.35 15.87 -4.74
N GLN A 460 19.13 16.69 -5.45
CA GLN A 460 20.60 16.62 -5.43
C GLN A 460 21.22 16.87 -4.05
N LYS A 461 20.52 17.56 -3.14
CA LYS A 461 20.99 17.82 -1.77
C LYS A 461 20.74 16.63 -0.83
N PHE A 462 19.94 15.65 -1.24
CA PHE A 462 19.59 14.51 -0.40
C PHE A 462 20.47 13.30 -0.72
N ARG A 463 20.90 12.57 0.32
CA ARG A 463 21.59 11.30 0.14
C ARG A 463 20.66 10.28 -0.53
N GLN A 464 21.20 9.48 -1.46
CA GLN A 464 20.47 8.38 -2.07
C GLN A 464 19.93 7.42 -0.98
N GLY A 465 18.71 6.92 -1.18
CA GLY A 465 18.02 6.08 -0.19
C GLY A 465 17.45 6.82 1.03
N SER A 466 17.71 8.12 1.20
CA SER A 466 17.15 8.86 2.34
C SER A 466 15.61 9.04 2.22
N PRO A 467 14.87 9.05 3.34
CA PRO A 467 13.42 9.33 3.31
C PRO A 467 13.06 10.67 2.67
N LYS A 468 13.97 11.66 2.74
CA LYS A 468 13.80 12.97 2.08
C LYS A 468 13.91 12.85 0.56
N MET A 469 14.87 12.06 0.06
CA MET A 469 14.99 11.76 -1.38
C MET A 469 13.74 11.05 -1.91
N HIS A 470 13.21 10.10 -1.14
CA HIS A 470 11.99 9.39 -1.54
C HIS A 470 10.77 10.31 -1.62
N ARG A 471 10.56 11.19 -0.63
CA ARG A 471 9.49 12.21 -0.68
C ARG A 471 9.65 13.15 -1.87
N ASN A 472 10.89 13.53 -2.18
CA ASN A 472 11.19 14.36 -3.35
C ASN A 472 10.86 13.64 -4.67
N GLN A 473 11.22 12.36 -4.81
CA GLN A 473 10.86 11.54 -5.97
C GLN A 473 9.34 11.42 -6.17
N ILE A 474 8.58 11.18 -5.10
CA ILE A 474 7.11 11.14 -5.16
C ILE A 474 6.55 12.47 -5.67
N ALA A 475 7.04 13.59 -5.12
CA ALA A 475 6.60 14.92 -5.54
C ALA A 475 6.95 15.20 -7.02
N ARG A 476 8.12 14.76 -7.51
CA ARG A 476 8.51 14.85 -8.92
C ARG A 476 7.52 14.09 -9.82
N ILE A 477 7.20 12.84 -9.47
CA ILE A 477 6.23 12.02 -10.23
C ILE A 477 4.85 12.67 -10.27
N GLU A 478 4.36 13.20 -9.14
CA GLU A 478 3.06 13.88 -9.08
C GLU A 478 3.01 15.12 -9.97
N ILE A 479 4.08 15.93 -10.01
CA ILE A 479 4.16 17.11 -10.87
C ILE A 479 4.27 16.72 -12.34
N SER A 480 5.10 15.74 -12.69
CA SER A 480 5.22 15.25 -14.06
C SER A 480 3.88 14.75 -14.61
N ARG A 481 3.07 14.07 -13.78
CA ARG A 481 1.71 13.64 -14.16
C ARG A 481 0.78 14.82 -14.43
N LYS A 482 0.86 15.90 -13.63
CA LYS A 482 0.05 17.11 -13.87
C LYS A 482 0.46 17.79 -15.18
N ILE A 483 1.76 17.92 -15.46
CA ILE A 483 2.26 18.47 -16.72
C ILE A 483 1.74 17.65 -17.91
N ALA A 484 1.85 16.32 -17.86
CA ALA A 484 1.35 15.45 -18.92
C ALA A 484 -0.18 15.58 -19.14
N ALA A 485 -0.95 15.82 -18.08
CA ALA A 485 -2.38 16.08 -18.20
C ALA A 485 -2.70 17.43 -18.87
N LEU A 486 -1.92 18.48 -18.56
CA LEU A 486 -2.03 19.77 -19.24
C LEU A 486 -1.60 19.68 -20.72
N ASP A 487 -0.54 18.92 -21.02
CA ASP A 487 -0.07 18.72 -22.40
C ASP A 487 -1.14 18.06 -23.28
N ARG A 488 -1.89 17.09 -22.73
CA ARG A 488 -3.05 16.47 -23.44
C ARG A 488 -4.18 17.46 -23.69
N ARG A 489 -4.38 18.45 -22.81
CA ARG A 489 -5.40 19.50 -23.00
C ARG A 489 -4.96 20.52 -24.05
N LEU A 490 -3.67 20.84 -24.11
CA LEU A 490 -3.11 21.77 -25.09
C LEU A 490 -3.04 21.18 -26.49
N ASN A 491 -2.74 19.88 -26.62
CA ASN A 491 -2.55 19.19 -27.90
C ASN A 491 -3.49 17.98 -28.04
N PRO A 492 -4.80 18.19 -28.28
CA PRO A 492 -5.77 17.10 -28.40
C PRO A 492 -5.54 16.20 -29.63
N ILE A 493 -4.75 16.66 -30.60
CA ILE A 493 -4.50 15.96 -31.88
C ILE A 493 -3.23 15.08 -31.80
N SER A 494 -2.45 15.15 -30.72
CA SER A 494 -1.28 14.29 -30.60
C SER A 494 -1.71 12.82 -30.49
N PRO A 495 -1.31 11.93 -31.43
CA PRO A 495 -1.63 10.53 -31.34
C PRO A 495 -1.09 9.99 -30.02
N SER A 496 -1.97 9.35 -29.24
CA SER A 496 -1.58 8.75 -27.97
C SER A 496 -0.42 7.78 -28.21
N PRO A 497 0.74 7.94 -27.55
CA PRO A 497 1.67 6.82 -27.47
C PRO A 497 0.94 5.63 -26.81
N PRO A 498 1.30 4.37 -27.15
CA PRO A 498 0.60 3.20 -26.65
C PRO A 498 0.45 3.28 -25.14
N THR A 499 -0.78 3.12 -24.68
CA THR A 499 -1.23 3.25 -23.29
C THR A 499 -0.56 2.21 -22.39
N THR A 500 0.68 2.47 -21.99
CA THR A 500 1.30 1.87 -20.81
C THR A 500 0.85 2.67 -19.58
N SER A 501 -0.20 2.17 -18.93
CA SER A 501 -0.80 2.78 -17.74
C SER A 501 0.01 2.46 -16.49
N GLU A 502 1.06 3.23 -16.25
CA GLU A 502 1.85 3.18 -15.01
C GLU A 502 1.20 4.00 -13.89
N SER A 503 0.57 3.31 -12.93
CA SER A 503 0.15 3.94 -11.67
C SER A 503 0.54 3.09 -10.46
N ARG A 504 1.77 3.32 -9.96
CA ARG A 504 2.20 2.89 -8.62
C ARG A 504 1.35 3.62 -7.58
N THR A 505 0.63 2.90 -6.72
CA THR A 505 -0.19 3.52 -5.67
C THR A 505 0.65 3.82 -4.43
N LYS A 506 0.21 4.78 -3.59
CA LYS A 506 0.85 5.09 -2.29
C LYS A 506 0.94 3.86 -1.36
N GLN A 507 0.05 2.88 -1.54
CA GLN A 507 -0.02 1.65 -0.77
C GLN A 507 1.14 0.70 -1.14
N ASP A 508 1.45 0.58 -2.44
CA ASP A 508 2.51 -0.30 -2.95
C ASP A 508 3.91 0.14 -2.46
N LEU A 509 4.13 1.45 -2.38
CA LEU A 509 5.36 2.02 -1.81
C LEU A 509 5.47 1.82 -0.29
N LEU A 510 4.34 1.74 0.41
CA LEU A 510 4.27 1.46 1.85
C LEU A 510 4.58 -0.02 2.15
N ASP A 511 4.09 -0.93 1.31
CA ASP A 511 4.36 -2.37 1.43
C ASP A 511 5.80 -2.76 1.06
N GLU A 512 6.43 -2.00 0.16
CA GLU A 512 7.86 -2.12 -0.13
C GLU A 512 8.74 -1.56 1.00
N MET A 513 8.29 -0.48 1.66
CA MET A 513 8.88 0.02 2.91
C MET A 513 8.81 -1.00 4.06
N LEU A 514 7.69 -1.72 4.20
CA LEU A 514 7.53 -2.73 5.24
C LEU A 514 8.34 -4.00 4.95
N ARG A 515 8.47 -4.40 3.68
CA ARG A 515 9.32 -5.52 3.26
C ARG A 515 10.81 -5.24 3.43
N SER A 516 11.28 -4.05 3.03
CA SER A 516 12.68 -3.65 3.20
C SER A 516 13.08 -3.44 4.66
N ALA A 517 12.17 -2.95 5.51
CA ALA A 517 12.42 -2.82 6.96
C ALA A 517 12.38 -4.18 7.69
N GLY A 518 11.63 -5.16 7.20
CA GLY A 518 11.52 -6.50 7.78
C GLY A 518 12.75 -7.40 7.54
N ALA A 519 13.44 -7.23 6.41
CA ALA A 519 14.62 -8.04 6.06
C ALA A 519 15.84 -7.76 6.95
N SER A 520 15.90 -6.61 7.65
CA SER A 520 17.01 -6.26 8.55
C SER A 520 16.84 -6.81 9.99
N ALA A 521 15.65 -7.28 10.37
CA ALA A 521 15.34 -7.59 11.78
C ALA A 521 15.47 -9.08 12.18
N ASN A 522 15.60 -10.01 11.23
CA ASN A 522 15.56 -11.47 11.51
C ASN A 522 16.93 -12.16 11.51
N GLY A 523 17.99 -11.44 11.90
CA GLY A 523 19.34 -11.97 12.06
C GLY A 523 19.72 -12.21 13.52
N ARG A 524 18.97 -13.02 14.28
CA ARG A 524 19.44 -13.61 15.55
C ARG A 524 18.73 -14.94 15.83
N LYS A 525 19.41 -16.06 15.58
CA LYS A 525 19.09 -17.35 16.21
C LYS A 525 19.70 -17.39 17.62
N PRO A 526 19.04 -18.01 18.61
CA PRO A 526 19.69 -18.36 19.88
C PRO A 526 20.67 -19.52 19.65
N LEU A 527 21.70 -19.56 20.49
CA LEU A 527 22.73 -20.61 20.59
C LEU A 527 22.12 -22.00 20.76
#